data_AF-A0A6S6S902-F1
#
_entry.id   AF-A0A6S6S902-F1
#
_cell.length_a   1.000
_cell.length_b   1.000
_cell.length_c   1.000
_cell.angle_alpha   90.00
_cell.angle_beta   90.00
_cell.angle_gamma   90.00
#
_symmetry.space_group_name_H-M   'P 1'
#
loop_
_entity.id
_entity.type
_entity.pdbx_description
1 polymer ?
#
loop_
_entity_poly.entity_id
_entity_poly.type
_entity_poly.pdbx_seq_one_letter_code
_entity_poly.pdbx_strand_id
1 'polypeptide(L)' 'METFQISGVLSALIYSGLGIAVLALVFLLVEIVTKYSINRKISHDGNIALAIVLGSMIIAIGMIISAAIR' A
#
# COMPACT_ATOMS: atom_id res chain seq x y z
N MET A 1 12.24 -28.63 -15.24
CA MET A 1 12.79 -27.28 -15.02
C MET A 1 11.81 -26.17 -15.44
N GLU A 2 10.75 -26.45 -16.22
CA GLU A 2 9.77 -25.43 -16.64
C GLU A 2 8.65 -25.15 -15.62
N THR A 3 8.25 -26.13 -14.80
CA THR A 3 7.21 -25.95 -13.77
C THR A 3 7.60 -24.96 -12.68
N PHE A 4 8.90 -24.87 -12.35
CA PHE A 4 9.42 -23.95 -11.32
C PHE A 4 9.22 -22.47 -11.69
N GLN A 5 9.32 -22.13 -12.98
CA GLN A 5 9.17 -20.73 -13.44
C GLN A 5 7.71 -20.27 -13.38
N ILE A 6 6.76 -21.10 -13.79
CA ILE A 6 5.33 -20.76 -13.71
C ILE A 6 4.89 -20.61 -12.24
N SER A 7 5.37 -21.49 -11.35
CA SER A 7 5.11 -21.36 -9.92
C SER A 7 5.67 -20.06 -9.33
N GLY A 8 6.89 -19.66 -9.71
CA GLY A 8 7.50 -18.42 -9.22
C GLY A 8 6.76 -17.15 -9.68
N VAL A 9 6.37 -17.09 -10.95
CA VAL A 9 5.61 -15.94 -11.49
C VAL A 9 4.22 -15.86 -10.85
N LEU A 10 3.56 -16.99 -10.64
CA LEU A 10 2.26 -17.04 -9.98
C LEU A 10 2.34 -16.57 -8.52
N SER A 11 3.35 -17.01 -7.78
CA SER A 11 3.60 -16.53 -6.41
C SER A 11 3.86 -15.01 -6.38
N ALA A 12 4.68 -14.48 -7.29
CA ALA A 12 4.95 -13.04 -7.37
C ALA A 12 3.67 -12.23 -7.63
N LEU A 13 2.79 -12.70 -8.52
CA LEU A 13 1.49 -12.07 -8.78
C LEU A 13 0.58 -12.09 -7.55
N ILE A 14 0.51 -13.21 -6.84
CA ILE A 14 -0.31 -13.34 -5.63
C ILE A 14 0.20 -12.40 -4.53
N TYR A 15 1.50 -12.41 -4.23
CA TYR A 15 2.07 -11.59 -3.18
C TYR A 15 2.05 -10.09 -3.51
N SER A 16 2.28 -9.71 -4.77
CA SER A 16 2.14 -8.30 -5.20
C SER A 16 0.69 -7.83 -5.14
N GLY A 17 -0.27 -8.66 -5.57
CA GLY A 17 -1.69 -8.38 -5.44
C GLY A 17 -2.13 -8.23 -3.99
N LEU A 18 -1.64 -9.10 -3.10
CA LEU A 18 -1.90 -9.01 -1.66
C LEU A 18 -1.35 -7.69 -1.08
N GLY A 19 -0.15 -7.29 -1.46
CA GLY A 19 0.44 -6.03 -1.01
C GLY A 19 -0.36 -4.80 -1.45
N ILE A 20 -0.84 -4.79 -2.69
CA ILE A 20 -1.72 -3.72 -3.21
C ILE A 20 -3.05 -3.70 -2.44
N ALA A 21 -3.64 -4.87 -2.17
CA ALA A 21 -4.88 -4.96 -1.42
C ALA A 21 -4.73 -4.41 0.01
N VAL A 22 -3.64 -4.75 0.70
CA VAL A 22 -3.33 -4.21 2.04
C VAL A 22 -3.14 -2.70 2.01
N LEU A 23 -2.41 -2.17 1.04
CA LEU A 23 -2.22 -0.72 0.88
C LEU A 23 -3.55 0.02 0.67
N ALA A 24 -4.42 -0.51 -0.19
CA ALA A 24 -5.74 0.06 -0.42
C ALA A 24 -6.60 0.04 0.85
N LEU A 25 -6.54 -1.06 1.61
CA LEU A 25 -7.29 -1.24 2.85
C LEU A 25 -6.83 -0.26 3.92
N VAL A 26 -5.52 -0.03 4.04
CA VAL A 26 -4.99 1.01 4.93
C VAL A 26 -5.45 2.39 4.50
N PHE A 27 -5.36 2.74 3.21
CA PHE A 27 -5.80 4.05 2.73
C PHE A 27 -7.27 4.32 3.10
N LEU A 28 -8.14 3.33 2.88
CA LEU A 28 -9.54 3.38 3.29
C LEU A 28 -9.69 3.55 4.81
N LEU A 29 -8.95 2.79 5.61
CA LEU A 29 -8.98 2.92 7.07
C LEU A 29 -8.59 4.31 7.53
N VAL A 30 -7.54 4.90 6.93
CA VAL A 30 -7.13 6.27 7.26
C VAL A 30 -8.24 7.24 6.89
N GLU A 31 -8.83 7.15 5.69
CA GLU A 31 -9.91 8.06 5.26
C GLU A 31 -11.13 7.97 6.19
N ILE A 32 -11.50 6.77 6.63
CA ILE A 32 -12.60 6.52 7.57
C ILE A 32 -12.29 7.11 8.95
N VAL A 33 -11.15 6.76 9.55
CA VAL A 33 -10.75 7.22 10.90
C VAL A 33 -10.67 8.74 10.95
N THR A 34 -10.17 9.32 9.87
CA THR A 34 -9.82 10.71 9.78
C THR A 34 -11.01 11.61 9.43
N LYS A 35 -12.13 11.01 8.97
CA LYS A 35 -13.41 11.68 8.65
C LYS A 35 -13.30 12.88 7.69
N TYR A 36 -12.26 12.91 6.86
CA TYR A 36 -12.12 13.89 5.78
C TYR A 36 -11.51 13.22 4.55
N SER A 37 -11.84 13.73 3.36
CA SER A 37 -11.20 13.25 2.14
C SER A 37 -9.74 13.70 2.09
N ILE A 38 -8.84 12.73 2.13
CA ILE A 38 -7.40 12.91 2.03
C ILE A 38 -7.06 13.59 0.71
N ASN A 39 -7.64 13.11 -0.39
CA ASN A 39 -7.43 13.65 -1.74
C ASN A 39 -7.80 15.13 -1.81
N ARG A 40 -8.91 15.54 -1.17
CA ARG A 40 -9.30 16.95 -1.13
C ARG A 40 -8.31 17.80 -0.35
N LYS A 41 -7.82 17.33 0.80
CA LYS A 41 -6.83 18.08 1.59
C LYS A 41 -5.47 18.20 0.92
N ILE A 42 -5.04 17.18 0.20
CA ILE A 42 -3.75 17.22 -0.51
C ILE A 42 -3.87 18.11 -1.75
N SER A 43 -4.87 17.85 -2.62
CA SER A 43 -4.96 18.50 -3.93
C SER A 43 -5.55 19.90 -3.87
N HIS A 44 -6.48 20.17 -2.96
CA HIS A 44 -7.23 21.43 -2.91
C HIS A 44 -6.73 22.37 -1.82
N ASP A 45 -6.44 21.83 -0.63
CA ASP A 45 -5.96 22.63 0.51
C ASP A 45 -4.42 22.70 0.56
N GLY A 46 -3.72 22.00 -0.35
CA GLY A 46 -2.26 22.02 -0.45
C GLY A 46 -1.54 21.47 0.78
N ASN A 47 -2.17 20.53 1.51
CA ASN A 47 -1.60 20.00 2.75
C ASN A 47 -0.46 19.02 2.47
N ILE A 48 0.75 19.56 2.30
CA ILE A 48 1.99 18.80 2.05
C ILE A 48 2.33 17.89 3.24
N ALA A 49 2.06 18.33 4.48
CA ALA A 49 2.33 17.52 5.67
C ALA A 49 1.54 16.21 5.65
N LEU A 50 0.26 16.27 5.26
CA LEU A 50 -0.58 15.07 5.10
C LEU A 50 -0.05 14.16 3.98
N ALA A 51 0.42 14.72 2.87
CA ALA A 51 1.01 13.94 1.77
C ALA A 51 2.28 13.21 2.21
N ILE A 52 3.16 13.88 2.99
CA ILE A 52 4.37 13.26 3.55
C ILE A 52 4.01 12.13 4.51
N VAL A 53 3.03 12.35 5.40
CA VAL A 53 2.57 11.32 6.34
C VAL A 53 2.04 10.11 5.60
N LEU A 54 1.18 10.30 4.59
CA LEU A 54 0.69 9.21 3.75
C LEU A 54 1.80 8.47 3.02
N GLY A 55 2.74 9.21 2.42
CA GLY A 55 3.91 8.62 1.75
C GLY A 55 4.75 7.77 2.72
N SER A 56 5.02 8.28 3.91
CA SER A 56 5.77 7.55 4.94
C SER A 56 5.03 6.29 5.42
N MET A 57 3.70 6.33 5.50
CA MET A 57 2.87 5.20 5.88
C MET A 57 2.92 4.08 4.83
N ILE A 58 2.84 4.45 3.54
CA ILE A 58 2.97 3.51 2.41
C ILE A 58 4.34 2.81 2.47
N ILE A 59 5.42 3.56 2.72
CA ILE A 59 6.77 3.00 2.85
C ILE A 59 6.85 2.04 4.05
N ALA A 60 6.33 2.43 5.21
CA ALA A 60 6.30 1.59 6.41
C ALA A 60 5.57 0.26 6.18
N ILE A 61 4.43 0.30 5.50
CA ILE A 61 3.65 -0.91 5.16
C ILE A 61 4.40 -1.78 4.16
N GLY A 62 5.04 -1.18 3.15
CA GLY A 62 5.91 -1.89 2.22
C GLY A 62 7.02 -2.66 2.94
N MET A 63 7.64 -2.04 3.96
CA MET A 63 8.65 -2.71 4.79
C MET A 63 8.06 -3.86 5.63
N ILE A 64 6.88 -3.68 6.24
CA ILE A 64 6.20 -4.74 6.99
C ILE A 64 5.89 -5.94 6.10
N ILE A 65 5.35 -5.70 4.89
CA ILE A 65 5.05 -6.74 3.92
C ILE A 65 6.34 -7.43 3.45
N SER A 66 7.38 -6.66 3.15
CA SER A 66 8.69 -7.20 2.76
C SER A 66 9.31 -8.05 3.86
N ALA A 67 9.08 -7.75 5.14
CA ALA A 67 9.57 -8.55 6.25
C ALA A 67 8.71 -9.82 6.49
N ALA A 68 7.45 -9.80 6.07
CA ALA A 68 6.54 -10.94 6.18
C ALA A 68 6.74 -11.99 5.08
N ILE A 69 7.18 -11.56 3.90
CA ILE A 69 7.52 -12.45 2.77
C ILE A 69 8.97 -12.92 2.98
N ARG A 70 9.18 -14.24 3.07
CA ARG A 70 10.48 -14.87 3.34
C ARG A 70 11.01 -15.63 2.14
#